data_AF-A0A537TYH3-F1
#
_entry.id   AF-A0A537TYH3-F1
#
_cell.length_a   1.000
_cell.length_b   1.000
_cell.length_c   1.000
_cell.angle_alpha   90.00
_cell.angle_beta   90.00
_cell.angle_gamma   90.00
#
_symmetry.space_group_name_H-M   'P 1'
#
loop_
_entity.id
_entity.type
_entity.pdbx_description
1 polymer ?
#
loop_
_entity_poly.entity_id
_entity_poly.type
_entity_poly.pdbx_seq_one_letter_code
_entity_poly.pdbx_strand_id
1 'polypeptide(L)' 'MASVKEMKAVTRSRAGKGAARAERRAGHVPGVVYGDGKPPLNVLV' A
#
# COMPACT_ATOMS: atom_id res chain seq x y z
N MET A 1 -20.93 5.31 16.59
CA MET A 1 -19.61 4.71 16.81
C MET A 1 -19.02 4.39 15.44
N ALA A 2 -17.81 4.84 15.13
CA ALA A 2 -17.18 4.55 13.84
C ALA A 2 -16.79 3.07 13.78
N SER A 3 -17.16 2.36 12.71
CA SER A 3 -16.68 1.00 12.47
C SER A 3 -15.24 1.08 11.95
N VAL A 4 -14.29 0.80 12.84
CA VAL A 4 -12.88 0.71 12.46
C VAL A 4 -12.66 -0.63 11.78
N LYS A 5 -12.23 -0.60 10.51
CA LYS A 5 -11.91 -1.79 9.73
C LYS A 5 -10.39 -1.90 9.65
N GLU A 6 -9.83 -2.88 10.36
CA GLU A 6 -8.39 -3.13 10.30
C GLU A 6 -8.02 -3.80 8.98
N MET A 7 -6.91 -3.34 8.40
CA MET A 7 -6.38 -3.85 7.14
C MET A 7 -4.89 -4.06 7.30
N LYS A 8 -4.42 -5.29 7.12
CA LYS A 8 -3.00 -5.62 7.19
C LYS A 8 -2.32 -5.08 5.93
N ALA A 9 -1.31 -4.25 6.11
CA ALA A 9 -0.56 -3.66 5.01
C ALA A 9 0.94 -3.78 5.30
N VAL A 10 1.72 -4.06 4.25
CA VAL A 10 3.19 -4.16 4.32
C VAL A 10 3.78 -3.00 3.52
N THR A 11 4.78 -2.32 4.06
CA THR A 11 5.50 -1.26 3.34
C THR A 11 6.33 -1.85 2.21
N ARG A 12 6.23 -1.27 1.01
CA ARG A 12 7.07 -1.65 -0.14
C ARG A 12 8.13 -0.59 -0.42
N SER A 13 9.35 -1.02 -0.70
CA SER A 13 10.46 -0.13 -1.06
C SER A 13 10.43 0.29 -2.53
N ARG A 14 9.88 -0.55 -3.42
CA ARG A 14 9.94 -0.33 -4.87
C ARG A 14 8.62 0.17 -5.44
N ALA A 15 8.62 1.42 -5.89
CA ALA A 15 7.54 2.02 -6.67
C ALA A 15 7.72 1.75 -8.19
N GLY A 16 6.66 1.98 -8.98
CA GLY A 16 6.71 1.92 -10.44
C GLY A 16 5.86 0.82 -11.08
N LYS A 17 5.70 0.90 -12.42
CA LYS A 17 4.82 0.05 -13.23
C LYS A 17 5.18 -1.44 -13.17
N GLY A 18 6.48 -1.77 -13.20
CA GLY A 18 6.98 -3.14 -13.12
C GLY A 18 6.72 -3.77 -11.75
N ALA A 19 7.10 -3.09 -10.67
CA ALA A 19 6.86 -3.52 -9.31
C ALA A 19 5.36 -3.70 -9.03
N ALA A 20 4.54 -2.72 -9.39
CA ALA A 20 3.09 -2.80 -9.19
C ALA A 20 2.43 -3.92 -10.02
N ARG A 21 3.02 -4.37 -11.13
CA ARG A 21 2.54 -5.52 -11.90
C ARG A 21 3.01 -6.84 -11.31
N ALA A 22 4.22 -6.90 -10.76
CA ALA A 22 4.71 -8.08 -10.05
C ALA A 22 3.83 -8.38 -8.83
N GLU A 23 3.56 -7.36 -8.01
CA GLU A 23 2.77 -7.52 -6.79
C GLU A 23 1.32 -7.91 -7.06
N ARG A 24 0.71 -7.35 -8.12
CA ARG A 24 -0.63 -7.80 -8.56
C ARG A 24 -0.66 -9.25 -9.00
N ARG A 25 0.42 -9.77 -9.58
CA ARG A 25 0.53 -11.20 -9.94
C ARG A 25 0.75 -12.09 -8.73
N ALA A 26 1.39 -11.57 -7.68
CA ALA A 26 1.53 -12.24 -6.39
C ALA A 26 0.24 -12.23 -5.55
N GLY A 27 -0.83 -11.56 -6.01
CA GLY A 27 -2.10 -11.46 -5.31
C GLY A 27 -2.21 -10.27 -4.36
N HIS A 28 -1.21 -9.37 -4.36
CA HIS A 28 -1.20 -8.17 -3.52
C HIS A 28 -1.77 -6.95 -4.25
N VAL A 29 -2.35 -6.03 -3.49
CA VAL A 29 -2.92 -4.77 -3.96
C VAL A 29 -1.98 -3.62 -3.58
N PRO A 30 -1.28 -3.00 -4.55
CA PRO A 30 -0.43 -1.85 -4.27
C PRO A 30 -1.24 -0.58 -4.04
N GLY A 31 -0.90 0.14 -2.97
CA GLY A 31 -1.49 1.41 -2.57
C GLY A 31 -0.46 2.42 -2.07
N VAL A 32 -0.95 3.63 -1.74
CA VAL A 32 -0.15 4.70 -1.13
C VAL A 32 -0.95 5.29 0.03
N VAL A 33 -0.32 5.38 1.20
CA VAL A 33 -0.86 6.06 2.37
C VAL A 33 -0.20 7.44 2.49
N TYR A 34 -1.02 8.48 2.60
CA TYR A 34 -0.58 9.86 2.73
C TYR A 34 -1.46 10.61 3.74
N GLY A 35 -0.93 11.69 4.32
CA GLY A 35 -1.65 12.53 5.28
C GLY A 35 -0.72 13.15 6.32
N ASP A 36 -1.26 14.07 7.11
CA ASP A 36 -0.59 14.62 8.31
C ASP A 36 0.79 15.26 8.03
N GLY A 37 1.00 15.79 6.81
CA GLY A 37 2.28 16.35 6.37
C GLY A 37 3.44 15.35 6.28
N LYS A 38 3.17 14.06 6.46
CA LYS A 38 4.18 12.99 6.44
C LYS A 38 4.51 12.58 5.00
N PRO A 39 5.74 12.09 4.76
CA PRO A 39 6.10 11.54 3.45
C PRO A 39 5.20 10.36 3.10
N PRO A 40 4.80 10.23 1.82
CA PRO A 40 3.90 9.17 1.39
C PRO A 40 4.54 7.80 1.54
N LEU A 41 3.77 6.85 2.08
CA LEU A 41 4.19 5.47 2.28
C LEU A 41 3.57 4.58 1.20
N ASN A 42 4.43 3.89 0.47
CA ASN A 42 3.99 2.86 -0.44
C ASN A 42 3.64 1.58 0.34
N VAL A 43 2.43 1.07 0.16
CA VAL A 43 1.93 -0.12 0.86
C VAL A 43 1.45 -1.20 -0.11
N LEU A 44 1.43 -2.43 0.38
CA LEU A 44 0.82 -3.61 -0.22
C LEU A 44 -0.19 -4.18 0.76
N VAL A 45 -1.39 -4.45 0.28
CA VAL A 45 -2.46 -5.14 1.01
C VAL A 45 -2.67 -6.52 0.41
#